data_AF-A0A7H9HSV4-F1
#
_entry.id   AF-A0A7H9HSV4-F1
#
_cell.length_a   1.000
_cell.length_b   1.000
_cell.length_c   1.000
_cell.angle_alpha   90.00
_cell.angle_beta   90.00
_cell.angle_gamma   90.00
#
_symmetry.space_group_name_H-M   'P 1'
#
loop_
_entity.id
_entity.type
_entity.pdbx_description
1 polymer ?
#
loop_
_entity_poly.entity_id
_entity_poly.type
_entity_poly.pdbx_seq_one_letter_code
_entity_poly.pdbx_strand_id
1 'polypeptide(L)'
;MEYPSNVILLLLQLLLQRQQTLAHHNKSLDLAQLLRDPIVDKEVLDQFQNHKLVKMYSPELSNLHLRALKGLVTDLFTYGIPSAESPQGQETNVITLANHYYNKRIGELTLIELPELRQEIKNLLPE
;
A
#
# COMPACT_ATOMS: atom_id res chain seq x y z
N MET A 1 10.43 6.20 0.80
CA MET A 1 10.29 4.74 0.55
C MET A 1 10.56 4.45 -0.91
N GLU A 2 11.29 3.38 -1.19
CA GLU A 2 11.78 3.04 -2.54
C GLU A 2 10.79 2.20 -3.37
N TYR A 3 9.67 1.75 -2.79
CA TYR A 3 8.71 0.89 -3.51
C TYR A 3 7.67 1.69 -4.32
N PRO A 4 7.22 1.16 -5.48
CA PRO A 4 6.14 1.73 -6.27
C PRO A 4 4.84 1.93 -5.47
N SER A 5 4.13 3.05 -5.73
CA SER A 5 2.93 3.43 -4.99
C SER A 5 1.81 2.38 -5.10
N ASN A 6 1.68 1.68 -6.23
CA ASN A 6 0.73 0.58 -6.42
C ASN A 6 1.04 -0.66 -5.55
N VAL A 7 2.33 -0.96 -5.31
CA VAL A 7 2.76 -2.06 -4.43
C VAL A 7 2.47 -1.72 -2.97
N ILE A 8 2.74 -0.48 -2.56
CA ILE A 8 2.43 0.01 -1.21
C ILE A 8 0.91 0.02 -0.98
N LEU A 9 0.13 0.47 -1.96
CA LEU A 9 -1.34 0.44 -1.91
C LEU A 9 -1.88 -0.97 -1.72
N LEU A 10 -1.34 -1.95 -2.45
CA LEU A 10 -1.73 -3.35 -2.28
C LEU A 10 -1.49 -3.80 -0.83
N LEU A 11 -0.33 -3.52 -0.25
CA LEU A 11 -0.04 -3.89 1.13
C LEU A 11 -1.05 -3.27 2.11
N LEU A 12 -1.36 -1.98 1.95
CA LEU A 12 -2.33 -1.28 2.78
C LEU A 12 -3.75 -1.86 2.63
N GLN A 13 -4.14 -2.27 1.43
CA GLN A 13 -5.42 -2.95 1.18
C GLN A 13 -5.50 -4.31 1.88
N LEU A 14 -4.45 -5.12 1.78
CA LEU A 14 -4.36 -6.41 2.46
C LEU A 14 -4.40 -6.26 3.98
N LEU A 15 -3.70 -5.26 4.53
CA LEU A 15 -3.74 -4.94 5.95
C LEU A 15 -5.13 -4.52 6.39
N LEU A 16 -5.79 -3.61 5.66
CA LEU A 16 -7.13 -3.14 5.97
C LEU A 16 -8.13 -4.30 6.01
N GLN A 17 -8.14 -5.10 4.95
CA GLN A 17 -8.99 -6.28 4.85
C GLN A 17 -8.74 -7.23 6.02
N ARG A 18 -7.47 -7.51 6.34
CA ARG A 18 -7.12 -8.38 7.46
C ARG A 18 -7.66 -7.86 8.79
N GLN A 19 -7.50 -6.57 9.07
CA GLN A 19 -7.96 -5.97 10.32
C GLN A 19 -9.50 -6.00 10.44
N GLN A 20 -10.20 -5.73 9.34
CA GLN A 20 -11.66 -5.83 9.29
C GLN A 20 -12.15 -7.27 9.55
N THR A 21 -11.51 -8.26 8.93
CA THR A 21 -11.81 -9.69 9.17
C THR A 21 -11.57 -10.08 10.62
N LEU A 22 -10.46 -9.65 11.23
CA LEU A 22 -10.13 -9.96 12.62
C LEU A 22 -11.13 -9.33 13.61
N ALA A 23 -11.45 -8.04 13.46
CA ALA A 23 -12.45 -7.36 14.29
C ALA A 23 -13.87 -7.93 14.09
N HIS A 24 -14.18 -8.40 12.89
CA HIS A 24 -15.47 -9.03 12.62
C HIS A 24 -15.62 -10.36 13.36
N HIS A 25 -14.61 -11.23 13.28
CA HIS A 25 -14.62 -12.57 13.89
C HIS A 25 -14.35 -12.57 15.39
N ASN A 26 -13.56 -11.61 15.90
CA ASN A 26 -13.27 -11.51 17.32
C ASN A 26 -13.69 -10.14 17.87
N LYS A 27 -14.81 -10.13 18.61
CA LYS A 27 -15.38 -8.92 19.23
C LYS A 27 -14.53 -8.34 20.37
N SER A 28 -13.51 -9.05 20.85
CA SER A 28 -12.55 -8.49 21.81
C SER A 28 -11.53 -7.56 21.15
N LEU A 29 -11.43 -7.57 19.83
CA LEU A 29 -10.51 -6.71 19.09
C LEU A 29 -11.24 -5.42 18.66
N ASP A 30 -10.63 -4.29 18.98
CA ASP A 30 -11.11 -2.98 18.53
C ASP A 30 -10.53 -2.62 17.16
N LEU A 31 -11.41 -2.36 16.18
CA LEU A 31 -10.99 -2.02 14.83
C LEU A 31 -10.22 -0.70 14.81
N ALA A 32 -10.61 0.29 15.60
CA ALA A 32 -9.91 1.58 15.59
C ALA A 32 -8.45 1.43 16.04
N GLN A 33 -8.21 0.60 17.05
CA GLN A 33 -6.85 0.24 17.48
C GLN A 33 -6.10 -0.58 16.42
N LEU A 34 -6.74 -1.57 15.80
CA LEU A 34 -6.10 -2.37 14.73
C LEU A 34 -5.71 -1.53 13.51
N LEU A 35 -6.42 -0.45 13.22
CA LEU A 35 -6.03 0.45 12.13
C LEU A 35 -4.79 1.28 12.46
N ARG A 36 -4.50 1.52 13.75
CA ARG A 36 -3.31 2.24 14.22
C ARG A 36 -2.10 1.32 14.37
N ASP A 37 -2.32 0.12 14.90
CA ASP A 37 -1.30 -0.90 15.10
C ASP A 37 -1.77 -2.22 14.47
N PRO A 38 -1.62 -2.37 13.14
CA PRO A 38 -2.19 -3.49 12.42
C PRO A 38 -1.47 -4.80 12.72
N ILE A 39 -2.25 -5.86 12.86
CA ILE A 39 -1.70 -7.21 12.97
C ILE A 39 -1.17 -7.62 11.60
N VAL A 40 0.15 -7.79 11.53
CA VAL A 40 0.85 -8.34 10.37
C VAL A 40 1.21 -9.80 10.67
N ASP A 41 0.52 -10.72 10.00
CA ASP A 41 0.66 -12.17 10.19
C ASP A 41 1.01 -12.90 8.88
N LYS A 42 1.05 -14.24 8.95
CA LYS A 42 1.38 -15.09 7.81
C LYS A 42 0.38 -14.95 6.66
N GLU A 43 -0.88 -14.66 6.96
CA GLU A 43 -1.91 -14.52 5.93
C GLU A 43 -1.66 -13.27 5.08
N VAL A 44 -1.33 -12.14 5.71
CA VAL A 44 -0.94 -10.91 4.99
C VAL A 44 0.34 -11.16 4.19
N LEU A 45 1.34 -11.83 4.78
CA LEU A 45 2.58 -12.15 4.10
C LEU A 45 2.35 -13.00 2.84
N ASP A 46 1.61 -14.10 2.98
CA ASP A 46 1.36 -15.04 1.90
C ASP A 46 0.57 -14.39 0.77
N GLN A 47 -0.44 -13.57 1.09
CA GLN A 47 -1.18 -12.82 0.07
C GLN A 47 -0.29 -11.79 -0.64
N PHE A 48 0.54 -11.06 0.11
CA PHE A 48 1.40 -10.01 -0.44
C PHE A 48 2.47 -10.58 -1.36
N GLN A 49 3.29 -11.52 -0.88
CA GLN A 49 4.46 -12.04 -1.62
C GLN A 49 4.06 -12.81 -2.89
N ASN A 50 2.87 -13.43 -2.89
CA ASN A 50 2.37 -14.19 -4.02
C ASN A 50 1.57 -13.36 -5.03
N HIS A 51 1.25 -12.10 -4.72
CA HIS A 51 0.42 -11.26 -5.56
C HIS A 51 1.10 -10.92 -6.89
N LYS A 52 0.33 -10.90 -7.98
CA LYS A 52 0.85 -10.63 -9.34
C LYS A 52 1.53 -9.26 -9.44
N LEU A 53 0.96 -8.22 -8.81
CA LEU A 53 1.57 -6.89 -8.79
C LEU A 53 2.94 -6.88 -8.13
N VAL A 54 3.12 -7.61 -7.02
CA VAL A 54 4.43 -7.70 -6.34
C VAL A 54 5.44 -8.37 -7.26
N LYS A 55 5.07 -9.51 -7.86
CA LYS A 55 5.95 -10.23 -8.79
C LYS A 55 6.36 -9.41 -10.02
N MET A 56 5.50 -8.47 -10.45
CA MET A 56 5.74 -7.66 -11.65
C MET A 56 6.55 -6.39 -11.36
N TYR A 57 6.28 -5.71 -10.25
CA TYR A 57 6.83 -4.37 -9.97
C TYR A 57 7.92 -4.37 -8.88
N SER A 58 7.96 -5.40 -8.02
CA SER A 58 8.91 -5.51 -6.90
C SER A 58 9.20 -7.00 -6.59
N PRO A 59 9.78 -7.76 -7.55
CA PRO A 59 9.99 -9.20 -7.41
C PRO A 59 10.87 -9.59 -6.21
N GLU A 60 11.73 -8.69 -5.74
CA GLU A 60 12.52 -8.84 -4.52
C GLU A 60 11.66 -9.06 -3.27
N LEU A 61 10.41 -8.59 -3.28
CA LEU A 61 9.47 -8.76 -2.17
C LEU A 61 8.75 -10.12 -2.18
N SER A 62 8.90 -10.92 -3.24
CA SER A 62 8.25 -12.24 -3.33
C SER A 62 8.83 -13.31 -2.41
N ASN A 63 9.99 -13.07 -1.78
CA ASN A 63 10.63 -13.98 -0.82
C ASN A 63 10.80 -13.34 0.57
N LEU A 64 9.92 -12.39 0.93
CA LEU A 64 9.96 -11.73 2.22
C LEU A 64 9.72 -12.70 3.38
N HIS A 65 10.45 -12.49 4.47
CA HIS A 65 10.10 -13.09 5.75
C HIS A 65 9.12 -12.19 6.51
N LEU A 66 8.29 -12.78 7.39
CA LEU A 66 7.30 -12.05 8.18
C LEU A 66 7.91 -10.89 8.98
N ARG A 67 9.14 -11.08 9.49
CA ARG A 67 9.87 -10.03 10.22
C ARG A 67 10.17 -8.82 9.33
N ALA A 68 10.56 -9.06 8.08
CA ALA A 68 10.87 -8.00 7.13
C ALA A 68 9.60 -7.27 6.69
N LEU A 69 8.49 -8.00 6.47
CA LEU A 69 7.19 -7.38 6.20
C LEU A 69 6.73 -6.48 7.35
N LYS A 70 6.88 -6.94 8.61
CA LYS A 70 6.60 -6.11 9.79
C LYS A 70 7.44 -4.84 9.80
N GLY A 71 8.74 -4.94 9.52
CA GLY A 71 9.62 -3.79 9.39
C GLY A 71 9.12 -2.80 8.34
N LEU A 72 8.77 -3.28 7.14
CA LEU A 72 8.23 -2.45 6.07
C LEU A 72 6.94 -1.72 6.51
N VAL A 73 6.02 -2.41 7.20
CA VAL A 73 4.80 -1.79 7.75
C VAL A 73 5.15 -0.74 8.81
N THR A 74 6.08 -1.02 9.71
CA THR A 74 6.54 -0.03 10.71
C THR A 74 7.11 1.21 10.04
N ASP A 75 7.97 1.03 9.03
CA ASP A 75 8.55 2.13 8.27
C ASP A 75 7.47 2.93 7.54
N LEU A 76 6.40 2.25 7.06
CA LEU A 76 5.30 2.88 6.34
C LEU A 76 4.48 3.78 7.27
N PHE A 77 4.23 3.32 8.49
CA PHE A 77 3.52 4.11 9.50
C PHE A 77 4.36 5.26 10.04
N THR A 78 5.68 5.12 10.03
CA THR A 78 6.61 6.15 10.56
C THR A 78 6.94 7.22 9.52
N TYR A 79 7.14 6.81 8.26
CA TYR A 79 7.72 7.65 7.20
C TYR A 79 6.89 7.70 5.91
N GLY A 80 5.72 7.04 5.88
CA GLY A 80 4.90 6.92 4.67
C GLY A 80 4.17 8.19 4.25
N ILE A 81 3.93 9.12 5.19
CA ILE A 81 3.36 10.44 4.89
C ILE A 81 4.41 11.50 5.25
N PRO A 82 4.84 12.36 4.31
CA PRO A 82 5.75 13.46 4.60
C PRO A 82 5.17 14.38 5.68
N SER A 83 5.98 14.82 6.65
CA SER A 83 5.51 15.68 7.75
C SER A 83 4.85 16.99 7.30
N ALA A 84 5.15 17.46 6.08
CA ALA A 84 4.52 18.63 5.46
C ALA A 84 3.09 18.36 4.94
N GLU A 85 2.77 17.10 4.65
CA GLU A 85 1.48 16.66 4.13
C GLU A 85 0.61 16.00 5.19
N SER A 86 1.18 15.70 6.36
CA SER A 86 0.45 15.19 7.51
C SER A 86 -0.52 16.25 8.05
N PRO A 87 -1.85 16.04 7.99
CA PRO A 87 -2.81 16.96 8.57
C PRO A 87 -2.55 17.11 10.07
N GLN A 88 -2.42 18.36 10.54
CA GLN A 88 -2.15 18.68 11.94
C GLN A 88 -3.22 18.05 12.83
N GLY A 89 -2.80 17.12 13.70
CA GLY A 89 -3.68 16.42 14.65
C GLY A 89 -4.37 15.17 14.14
N GLN A 90 -4.13 14.72 12.90
CA GLN A 90 -4.64 13.43 12.43
C GLN A 90 -3.60 12.32 12.68
N GLU A 91 -3.98 11.32 13.48
CA GLU A 91 -3.13 10.15 13.70
C GLU A 91 -2.98 9.31 12.44
N THR A 92 -1.77 8.84 12.19
CA THR A 92 -1.49 7.94 11.07
C THR A 92 -2.08 6.55 11.36
N ASN A 93 -2.89 6.06 10.44
CA ASN A 93 -3.47 4.73 10.47
C ASN A 93 -3.51 4.14 9.05
N VAL A 94 -3.92 2.87 8.91
CA VAL A 94 -4.01 2.18 7.61
C VAL A 94 -4.81 2.99 6.59
N ILE A 95 -5.91 3.63 7.00
CA ILE A 95 -6.81 4.37 6.09
C ILE A 95 -6.16 5.68 5.64
N THR A 96 -5.55 6.44 6.55
CA THR A 96 -4.88 7.70 6.18
C THR A 96 -3.72 7.44 5.22
N LEU A 97 -2.95 6.38 5.46
CA LEU A 97 -1.90 5.92 4.55
C LEU A 97 -2.47 5.51 3.20
N ALA A 98 -3.51 4.69 3.18
CA ALA A 98 -4.14 4.24 1.95
C ALA A 98 -4.62 5.43 1.11
N ASN A 99 -5.29 6.40 1.73
CA ASN A 99 -5.76 7.60 1.05
C ASN A 99 -4.61 8.45 0.50
N HIS A 100 -3.53 8.63 1.26
CA HIS A 100 -2.34 9.35 0.79
C HIS A 100 -1.74 8.68 -0.45
N TYR A 101 -1.47 7.38 -0.40
CA TYR A 101 -0.91 6.65 -1.53
C TYR A 101 -1.89 6.52 -2.70
N TYR A 102 -3.20 6.55 -2.45
CA TYR A 102 -4.22 6.53 -3.50
C TYR A 102 -4.20 7.83 -4.29
N ASN A 103 -4.15 8.97 -3.60
CA ASN A 103 -4.00 10.28 -4.23
C ASN A 103 -2.69 10.39 -5.01
N LYS A 104 -1.58 9.90 -4.42
CA LYS A 104 -0.29 9.83 -5.10
C LYS A 104 -0.37 9.01 -6.39
N ARG A 105 -1.00 7.83 -6.34
CA ARG A 105 -1.16 6.95 -7.51
C ARG A 105 -2.06 7.56 -8.58
N ILE A 106 -3.14 8.25 -8.20
CA ILE A 106 -3.97 9.00 -9.15
C ILE A 106 -3.13 10.07 -9.85
N GLY A 107 -2.28 10.78 -9.12
CA GLY A 107 -1.36 11.77 -9.68
C GLY A 107 -0.40 11.16 -10.69
N GLU A 108 0.28 10.06 -10.33
CA GLU A 108 1.18 9.32 -11.23
C GLU A 108 0.47 8.89 -12.52
N LEU A 109 -0.74 8.30 -12.39
CA LEU A 109 -1.52 7.86 -13.55
C LEU A 109 -1.95 9.02 -14.44
N THR A 110 -2.45 10.10 -13.85
CA THR A 110 -3.08 11.20 -14.60
C THR A 110 -2.06 12.10 -15.27
N LEU A 111 -0.94 12.36 -14.59
CA LEU A 111 0.04 13.36 -15.00
C LEU A 111 1.21 12.77 -15.79
N ILE A 112 1.49 11.47 -15.64
CA ILE A 112 2.67 10.83 -16.21
C ILE A 112 2.25 9.68 -17.14
N GLU A 113 1.71 8.59 -16.58
CA GLU A 113 1.54 7.33 -17.33
C GLU A 113 0.48 7.43 -18.46
N LEU A 114 -0.67 8.06 -18.22
CA LEU A 114 -1.70 8.21 -19.26
C LEU A 114 -1.25 9.12 -20.42
N PRO A 115 -0.64 10.30 -20.19
CA PRO A 115 -0.03 11.09 -21.25
C PRO A 115 1.03 10.34 -22.06
N GLU A 116 1.95 9.62 -21.40
CA GLU A 116 3.00 8.84 -22.05
C GLU A 116 2.39 7.76 -22.95
N LEU A 117 1.45 6.97 -22.42
CA LEU A 117 0.77 5.92 -23.18
C LEU A 117 0.04 6.47 -24.41
N ARG A 118 -0.61 7.65 -24.30
CA ARG A 118 -1.26 8.30 -25.45
C ARG A 118 -0.25 8.68 -26.53
N GLN A 119 0.95 9.12 -26.14
CA GLN A 119 2.00 9.48 -27.09
C GLN A 119 2.60 8.24 -27.76
N GLU A 120 2.83 7.16 -27.00
CA GLU A 120 3.28 5.88 -27.54
C GLU A 120 2.29 5.31 -28.56
N ILE A 121 0.99 5.33 -28.27
CA ILE A 121 -0.05 4.88 -29.19
C ILE A 121 -0.03 5.71 -30.49
N LYS A 122 0.09 7.04 -30.40
CA LYS A 122 0.19 7.92 -31.58
C LYS A 122 1.41 7.59 -32.43
N ASN A 123 2.54 7.28 -31.79
CA ASN A 123 3.77 6.95 -32.51
C ASN A 123 3.70 5.56 -33.19
N LEU A 124 2.91 4.63 -32.65
CA LEU A 124 2.73 3.27 -33.19
C LEU A 124 1.69 3.18 -34.32
N LEU A 125 0.80 4.16 -34.43
CA LEU A 125 -0.19 4.26 -35.50
C LEU A 125 0.27 5.33 -36.50
N PRO A 126 1.16 5.00 -37.47
CA PRO A 126 1.45 5.93 -38.56
C PRO A 126 0.16 6.18 -39.35
N GLU A 127 -0.11 7.46 -39.64
CA GLU A 127 -1.25 7.90 -40.46
C GLU A 127 -1.29 7.23 -41.83
#